data_AF-A0A8H4PNZ0-F1
#
_entry.id   AF-A0A8H4PNZ0-F1
#
_cell.length_a   1.000
_cell.length_b   1.000
_cell.length_c   1.000
_cell.angle_alpha   90.00
_cell.angle_beta   90.00
_cell.angle_gamma   90.00
#
_symmetry.space_group_name_H-M   'P 1'
#
loop_
_entity.id
_entity.type
_entity.pdbx_description
1 polymer ?
#
loop_
_entity_poly.entity_id
_entity_poly.type
_entity_poly.pdbx_seq_one_letter_code
_entity_poly.pdbx_strand_id
1 'polypeptide(L)'
;MGKVYDFVSSKNAELKTAYYLVALRARDPTCFYGAAELLGLVGRMKFVRPLFRELNKVDRLLALNTFAKNRDFYHPICRGMVQKDLGIQD
;
A
#
# COMPACT_ATOMS: atom_id res chain seq x y z
N MET A 1 -15.57 -0.22 10.89
CA MET A 1 -16.05 0.03 9.51
C MET A 1 -15.91 -1.18 8.59
N GLY A 2 -14.78 -1.89 8.54
CA GLY A 2 -14.58 -3.00 7.58
C GLY A 2 -15.61 -4.14 7.61
N LYS A 3 -16.11 -4.54 8.79
CA LYS A 3 -17.11 -5.63 8.93
C LYS A 3 -18.55 -5.21 8.63
N VAL A 4 -18.87 -3.92 8.75
CA VAL A 4 -20.25 -3.40 8.59
C VAL A 4 -20.55 -3.07 7.13
N TYR A 5 -19.54 -2.68 6.36
CA TYR A 5 -19.71 -2.22 4.98
C TYR A 5 -19.09 -3.15 3.92
N ASP A 6 -18.56 -4.32 4.33
CA ASP A 6 -18.00 -5.35 3.42
C ASP A 6 -16.96 -4.84 2.40
N PHE A 7 -16.29 -3.73 2.70
CA PHE A 7 -15.27 -3.15 1.80
C PHE A 7 -14.05 -4.05 1.63
N VAL A 8 -13.81 -4.97 2.57
CA VAL A 8 -12.71 -5.94 2.52
C VAL A 8 -12.96 -7.04 1.47
N SER A 9 -14.22 -7.42 1.27
CA SER A 9 -14.66 -8.46 0.32
C SER A 9 -14.86 -7.92 -1.11
N SER A 10 -15.13 -6.63 -1.26
CA SER A 10 -15.36 -5.98 -2.55
C SER A 10 -14.19 -6.16 -3.54
N LYS A 11 -14.42 -6.78 -4.71
CA LYS A 11 -13.38 -7.04 -5.74
C LYS A 11 -12.78 -5.78 -6.37
N ASN A 12 -13.35 -4.60 -6.13
CA ASN A 12 -12.91 -3.34 -6.72
C ASN A 12 -11.65 -2.81 -6.04
N ALA A 13 -10.52 -2.84 -6.74
CA ALA A 13 -9.24 -2.33 -6.25
C ALA A 13 -9.28 -0.84 -5.87
N GLU A 14 -10.11 -0.04 -6.55
CA GLU A 14 -10.28 1.39 -6.25
C GLU A 14 -10.90 1.63 -4.88
N LEU A 15 -11.97 0.89 -4.56
CA LEU A 15 -12.62 0.97 -3.26
C LEU A 15 -11.70 0.47 -2.14
N LYS A 16 -11.01 -0.65 -2.34
CA LYS A 16 -10.04 -1.16 -1.36
C LYS A 16 -8.92 -0.15 -1.09
N THR A 17 -8.36 0.45 -2.14
CA THR A 17 -7.30 1.46 -2.00
C THR A 17 -7.82 2.68 -1.23
N ALA A 18 -9.01 3.20 -1.57
CA ALA A 18 -9.59 4.33 -0.86
C ALA A 18 -9.83 4.02 0.63
N TYR A 19 -10.35 2.82 0.94
CA TYR A 19 -10.54 2.36 2.31
C TYR A 19 -9.23 2.29 3.09
N TYR A 20 -8.20 1.66 2.52
CA TYR A 20 -6.89 1.56 3.19
C TYR A 20 -6.20 2.92 3.34
N LEU A 21 -6.35 3.84 2.39
CA LEU A 21 -5.82 5.20 2.53
C LEU A 21 -6.45 5.93 3.73
N VAL A 22 -7.77 5.81 3.91
CA VAL A 22 -8.45 6.39 5.08
C VAL A 22 -8.00 5.70 6.37
N ALA A 23 -7.90 4.37 6.37
CA ALA A 23 -7.47 3.61 7.54
C ALA A 23 -6.02 3.92 7.95
N LEU A 24 -5.11 4.06 6.98
CA LEU A 24 -3.72 4.46 7.21
C LEU A 24 -3.65 5.88 7.79
N ARG A 25 -4.46 6.81 7.29
CA ARG A 25 -4.56 8.17 7.86
C ARG A 25 -5.09 8.16 9.29
N ALA A 26 -6.03 7.27 9.59
CA ALA A 26 -6.55 7.07 10.95
C ALA A 26 -5.56 6.34 11.88
N ARG A 27 -4.40 5.88 11.36
CA ARG A 27 -3.39 5.09 12.09
C ARG A 27 -3.95 3.82 12.72
N ASP A 28 -4.91 3.18 12.05
CA ASP A 28 -5.51 1.95 12.54
C ASP A 28 -4.56 0.75 12.28
N PRO A 29 -4.05 0.08 13.34
CA PRO A 29 -3.06 -0.98 13.18
C PRO A 29 -3.62 -2.24 12.53
N THR A 30 -4.94 -2.46 12.56
CA THR A 30 -5.56 -3.66 11.98
C THR A 30 -5.52 -3.64 10.45
N CYS A 31 -5.37 -2.46 9.85
CA CYS A 31 -5.41 -2.27 8.40
C CYS A 31 -4.03 -2.33 7.73
N PHE A 32 -2.92 -2.31 8.49
CA PHE A 32 -1.57 -2.29 7.93
C PHE A 32 -1.24 -3.57 7.15
N TYR A 33 -1.64 -4.72 7.70
CA TYR A 33 -1.44 -6.01 7.03
C TYR A 33 -2.24 -6.10 5.73
N GLY A 34 -3.53 -5.69 5.76
CA GLY A 34 -4.38 -5.67 4.57
C GLY A 34 -3.90 -4.70 3.48
N ALA A 35 -3.30 -3.57 3.86
CA ALA A 35 -2.67 -2.64 2.93
C ALA A 35 -1.41 -3.24 2.27
N ALA A 36 -0.58 -3.95 3.04
CA ALA A 36 0.60 -4.65 2.53
C ALA A 36 0.23 -5.79 1.56
N GLU A 37 -0.81 -6.56 1.87
CA GLU A 37 -1.35 -7.58 0.96
C GLU A 37 -1.88 -6.97 -0.34
N LEU A 38 -2.63 -5.86 -0.25
CA LEU A 38 -3.13 -5.17 -1.44
C LEU A 38 -1.98 -4.71 -2.34
N LEU A 39 -0.90 -4.17 -1.76
CA LEU A 39 0.29 -3.77 -2.51
C LEU A 39 0.94 -4.93 -3.27
N GLY A 40 0.82 -6.18 -2.80
CA GLY A 40 1.28 -7.37 -3.53
C GLY A 40 0.37 -7.82 -4.67
N LEU A 41 -0.89 -7.40 -4.65
CA LEU A 41 -1.87 -7.75 -5.69
C LEU A 41 -1.96 -6.69 -6.78
N VAL A 42 -1.67 -5.42 -6.47
CA VAL A 42 -1.84 -4.30 -7.41
C VAL A 42 -0.49 -3.70 -7.83
N GLY A 43 -0.24 -3.65 -9.15
CA GLY A 43 0.97 -3.02 -9.73
C GLY A 43 0.74 -1.59 -10.26
N ARG A 44 -0.51 -1.11 -10.24
CA ARG A 44 -0.90 0.15 -10.89
C ARG A 44 -0.47 1.35 -10.02
N MET A 45 0.39 2.23 -10.57
CA MET A 45 0.93 3.41 -9.87
C MET A 45 -0.12 4.25 -9.13
N LYS A 46 -1.33 4.38 -9.70
CA LYS A 46 -2.48 5.10 -9.10
C LYS A 46 -2.76 4.66 -7.66
N PHE A 47 -2.54 3.38 -7.34
CA PHE A 47 -2.80 2.81 -6.01
C PHE A 47 -1.50 2.64 -5.22
N VAL A 48 -0.46 2.13 -5.87
CA VAL A 48 0.81 1.76 -5.23
C VAL A 48 1.49 2.97 -4.60
N ARG A 49 1.62 4.08 -5.34
CA ARG A 49 2.34 5.28 -4.85
C ARG A 49 1.68 5.91 -3.61
N PRO A 50 0.38 6.27 -3.62
CA PRO A 50 -0.22 6.88 -2.43
C PRO A 50 -0.26 5.92 -1.24
N LEU A 51 -0.46 4.61 -1.45
CA LEU A 51 -0.42 3.63 -0.36
C LEU A 51 0.96 3.54 0.28
N PHE A 52 2.03 3.41 -0.50
CA PHE A 52 3.39 3.39 0.06
C PHE A 52 3.74 4.68 0.79
N ARG A 53 3.30 5.83 0.28
CA ARG A 53 3.54 7.13 0.91
C ARG A 53 2.87 7.25 2.27
N GLU A 54 1.60 6.82 2.39
CA GLU A 54 0.89 6.84 3.67
C GLU A 54 1.41 5.76 4.60
N LEU A 55 1.74 4.56 4.10
CA LEU A 55 2.32 3.48 4.88
C LEU A 55 3.68 3.90 5.47
N ASN A 56 4.55 4.56 4.69
CA ASN A 56 5.85 5.05 5.15
C ASN A 56 5.73 6.10 6.27
N LYS A 57 4.65 6.89 6.30
CA LYS A 57 4.40 7.87 7.38
C LYS A 57 3.97 7.22 8.69
N VAL A 58 3.35 6.05 8.63
CA VAL A 58 2.78 5.36 9.79
C VAL A 58 3.74 4.28 10.29
N ASP A 59 4.20 3.42 9.39
CA ASP A 59 5.16 2.35 9.68
C ASP A 59 6.15 2.17 8.51
N ARG A 60 7.33 2.77 8.66
CA ARG A 60 8.39 2.73 7.66
C ARG A 60 8.98 1.33 7.50
N LEU A 61 9.13 0.56 8.58
CA LEU A 61 9.73 -0.76 8.54
C LEU A 61 8.88 -1.73 7.73
N LEU A 62 7.56 -1.71 7.94
CA LEU A 62 6.61 -2.50 7.17
C LEU A 62 6.60 -2.10 5.69
N ALA A 63 6.66 -0.80 5.39
CA ALA A 63 6.73 -0.32 4.01
C ALA A 63 7.99 -0.84 3.28
N LEU A 64 9.15 -0.77 3.92
CA LEU A 64 10.41 -1.28 3.35
C LEU A 64 10.37 -2.80 3.14
N ASN A 65 9.87 -3.56 4.12
CA ASN A 65 9.76 -5.02 4.03
C ASN A 65 8.80 -5.44 2.90
N THR A 66 7.64 -4.79 2.81
CA THR A 66 6.66 -5.03 1.74
C THR A 66 7.22 -4.69 0.37
N PHE A 67 7.94 -3.55 0.26
CA PHE A 67 8.60 -3.17 -0.98
C PHE A 67 9.68 -4.17 -1.40
N ALA A 68 10.53 -4.62 -0.46
CA ALA A 68 11.59 -5.60 -0.73
C ALA A 68 11.02 -6.93 -1.23
N LYS A 69 9.94 -7.42 -0.61
CA LYS A 69 9.24 -8.65 -1.03
C LYS A 69 8.68 -8.55 -2.44
N ASN A 70 8.14 -7.39 -2.81
CA ASN A 70 7.39 -7.22 -4.05
C ASN A 70 8.18 -6.46 -5.15
N ARG A 71 9.47 -6.17 -4.92
CA ARG A 71 10.27 -5.32 -5.81
C ARG A 71 10.36 -5.83 -7.24
N ASP A 72 10.34 -7.16 -7.40
CA ASP A 72 10.46 -7.85 -8.69
C ASP A 72 9.12 -7.88 -9.46
N PHE A 73 8.01 -7.87 -8.72
CA PHE A 73 6.67 -7.84 -9.28
C PHE A 73 6.33 -6.51 -9.98
N TYR A 74 6.95 -5.41 -9.54
CA TYR A 74 6.67 -4.10 -10.10
C TYR A 74 7.45 -3.82 -11.38
N HIS A 75 6.77 -3.18 -12.35
CA HIS A 75 7.43 -2.64 -13.53
C HIS A 75 8.58 -1.69 -13.13
N PRO A 76 9.73 -1.69 -13.82
CA PRO A 76 10.94 -0.94 -13.42
C PRO A 76 10.69 0.56 -13.15
N ILE A 77 9.80 1.20 -13.92
CA ILE A 77 9.42 2.59 -13.71
C ILE A 77 8.65 2.77 -12.39
N CYS A 78 7.75 1.83 -12.07
CA CYS A 78 7.00 1.80 -10.81
C CYS A 78 7.94 1.66 -9.63
N ARG A 79 8.87 0.70 -9.73
CA ARG A 79 9.88 0.42 -8.72
C ARG A 79 10.73 1.67 -8.42
N GLY A 80 11.29 2.31 -9.45
CA GLY A 80 12.11 3.51 -9.28
C GLY A 80 11.34 4.69 -8.66
N MET A 81 10.07 4.87 -9.01
CA MET A 81 9.23 5.91 -8.42
C MET A 81 8.90 5.64 -6.95
N VAL A 82 8.65 4.38 -6.58
CA VAL A 82 8.37 3.98 -5.20
C VAL A 82 9.64 4.04 -4.33
N GLN A 83 10.81 3.68 -4.87
CA GLN A 83 12.10 3.86 -4.17
C GLN A 83 12.34 5.33 -3.79
N LYS A 84 12.10 6.24 -4.73
CA LYS A 84 12.17 7.70 -4.48
C LYS A 84 11.21 8.13 -3.39
N ASP A 85 9.97 7.63 -3.40
CA ASP A 85 8.96 7.98 -2.40
C ASP A 85 9.30 7.45 -0.99
N LEU A 86 9.90 6.25 -0.93
CA LEU A 86 10.42 5.66 0.31
C LEU A 86 11.74 6.28 0.79
N GLY A 87 12.36 7.14 -0.02
CA GLY A 87 13.66 7.73 0.27
C GLY A 87 14.79 6.70 0.30
N ILE A 88 14.64 5.59 -0.43
CA ILE A 88 15.70 4.62 -0.66
C ILE A 88 16.42 5.12 -1.91
N GLN A 89 17.57 5.75 -1.73
CA GLN A 89 18.50 6.00 -2.83
C GLN A 89 19.33 4.73 -3.02
N ASP A 90 19.33 4.21 -4.24
CA ASP A 90 20.39 3.34 -4.73
C ASP A 90 21.48 4.26 -5.30
#